data_AF-W0BGW5-F1
#
_entry.id   AF-W0BGW5-F1
#
_cell.length_a   1.000
_cell.length_b   1.000
_cell.length_c   1.000
_cell.angle_alpha   90.00
_cell.angle_beta   90.00
_cell.angle_gamma   90.00
#
_symmetry.space_group_name_H-M   'P 1'
#
loop_
_entity.id
_entity.type
_entity.pdbx_description
1 polymer ?
#
loop_
_entity_poly.entity_id
_entity_poly.type
_entity_poly.pdbx_seq_one_letter_code
_entity_poly.pdbx_strand_id
1 'polypeptide(L)'
;MVDALKNERFRAQFLAWRGVNIAGEEDYLAAAILISNYTEQKKLTDIQKGLASANSPDYISLGQKRLQGALLFAKLAVEDYRNWGISREEKALLAVIATDLGHLYTDPTNAPKTRLDNVSTNISLWLERFALNSKNKTQAKNLCHSLYTALKITELRNRTLDDALKNILKTSYGINVNEMQATLQILLDKIADVSTNLEELLRRQEEDILLELSPLIKHFNGSYLDIFQADLSEEEKLEQLHQMLAEDETNLSRLITFRENQVKLDKQLRHASLLLGAFEENESLTTNRKYALELVTTHRVSYDNLIKHSAPEVRRRWEERLANFEHPDPLRKITSGVQYGISTLAFLPIIAFRAWAPKTVQETVRQYAPATADSQFKEELMALSRERQLDLNKRLQAIENGITTVTASLTERRAAKEEMLSLLVNMSSPALKRLHASTSTLKAMVKEYQELRAIMLRNQQKLNDIKALDQHIDAFVAKHNDFFVWLSNLFAKISSIFKTDTARKIDEVLDIKHELQLLKQQYEDEINRKHANITDNFQIAEEIKEDLETLLPASEPAPPAGLRVYQVDNIHHSFSRIKQQRQQITDTEDMLSPSMLTSTMSV
;
A
#
# COMPACT_ATOMS: atom_id res chain seq x y z
N MET A 1 3.31 1.06 -11.53
CA MET A 1 2.32 1.98 -10.91
C MET A 1 2.86 2.71 -9.68
N VAL A 2 3.64 2.04 -8.79
CA VAL A 2 4.25 2.68 -7.60
C VAL A 2 5.26 3.79 -7.96
N ASP A 3 6.11 3.56 -8.96
CA ASP A 3 7.15 4.51 -9.40
C ASP A 3 6.56 5.83 -9.95
N ALA A 4 5.39 5.76 -10.59
CA ALA A 4 4.70 6.94 -11.13
C ALA A 4 4.21 7.87 -10.01
N LEU A 5 3.62 7.31 -8.95
CA LEU A 5 3.09 8.05 -7.81
C LEU A 5 4.20 8.77 -7.02
N LYS A 6 5.36 8.15 -6.85
CA LYS A 6 6.48 8.79 -6.14
C LYS A 6 7.09 9.93 -6.95
N ASN A 7 7.24 9.75 -8.25
CA ASN A 7 7.74 10.79 -9.15
C ASN A 7 6.80 12.00 -9.21
N GLU A 8 5.49 11.78 -9.28
CA GLU A 8 4.49 12.85 -9.18
C GLU A 8 4.58 13.60 -7.84
N ARG A 9 4.77 12.87 -6.74
CA ARG A 9 4.94 13.47 -5.42
C ARG A 9 6.22 14.32 -5.32
N PHE A 10 7.33 13.87 -5.88
CA PHE A 10 8.58 14.66 -5.94
C PHE A 10 8.41 15.93 -6.77
N ARG A 11 7.70 15.84 -7.91
CA ARG A 11 7.32 17.02 -8.70
C ARG A 11 6.47 17.99 -7.86
N ALA A 12 5.45 17.49 -7.16
CA ALA A 12 4.59 18.32 -6.33
C ALA A 12 5.34 19.00 -5.17
N GLN A 13 6.24 18.29 -4.49
CA GLN A 13 7.10 18.84 -3.44
C GLN A 13 8.06 19.91 -3.99
N PHE A 14 8.68 19.64 -5.13
CA PHE A 14 9.56 20.60 -5.79
C PHE A 14 8.81 21.87 -6.21
N LEU A 15 7.61 21.71 -6.80
CA LEU A 15 6.73 22.82 -7.17
C LEU A 15 6.35 23.67 -5.94
N ALA A 16 5.95 23.02 -4.85
CA ALA A 16 5.58 23.69 -3.61
C ALA A 16 6.76 24.46 -2.98
N TRP A 17 7.98 23.96 -3.11
CA TRP A 17 9.17 24.61 -2.57
C TRP A 17 9.71 25.74 -3.47
N ARG A 18 9.84 25.51 -4.77
CA ARG A 18 10.48 26.48 -5.70
C ARG A 18 9.53 27.55 -6.21
N GLY A 19 8.22 27.28 -6.25
CA GLY A 19 7.21 28.23 -6.70
C GLY A 19 7.48 28.73 -8.12
N VAL A 20 7.69 30.03 -8.27
CA VAL A 20 7.86 30.69 -9.58
C VAL A 20 9.21 30.45 -10.25
N ASN A 21 10.21 29.89 -9.56
CA ASN A 21 11.59 29.76 -10.06
C ASN A 21 11.86 28.50 -10.92
N ILE A 22 10.82 27.81 -11.37
CA ILE A 22 10.93 26.44 -11.92
C ILE A 22 11.34 26.41 -13.40
N ALA A 23 11.04 27.48 -14.15
CA ALA A 23 11.20 27.51 -15.61
C ALA A 23 12.65 27.27 -16.10
N GLY A 24 13.65 27.34 -15.22
CA GLY A 24 15.05 27.02 -15.53
C GLY A 24 15.64 25.80 -14.81
N GLU A 25 14.83 25.05 -14.05
CA GLU A 25 15.30 23.98 -13.17
C GLU A 25 14.75 22.58 -13.52
N GLU A 26 13.99 22.45 -14.60
CA GLU A 26 13.41 21.17 -15.06
C GLU A 26 14.46 20.09 -15.29
N ASP A 27 15.64 20.44 -15.82
CA ASP A 27 16.73 19.48 -16.02
C ASP A 27 17.29 18.92 -14.69
N TYR A 28 17.26 19.73 -13.62
CA TYR A 28 17.68 19.29 -12.29
C TYR A 28 16.65 18.33 -11.69
N LEU A 29 15.36 18.62 -11.88
CA LEU A 29 14.27 17.76 -11.46
C LEU A 29 14.27 16.44 -12.24
N ALA A 30 14.50 16.47 -13.55
CA ALA A 30 14.64 15.29 -14.38
C ALA A 30 15.80 14.40 -13.89
N ALA A 31 16.96 14.98 -13.58
CA ALA A 31 18.07 14.24 -13.00
C ALA A 31 17.74 13.65 -11.61
N ALA A 32 17.05 14.41 -10.74
CA ALA A 32 16.60 13.90 -9.44
C ALA A 32 15.64 12.71 -9.57
N ILE A 33 14.74 12.73 -10.55
CA ILE A 33 13.83 11.61 -10.87
C ILE A 33 14.61 10.40 -11.36
N LEU A 34 15.59 10.57 -12.25
CA LEU A 34 16.46 9.47 -12.70
C LEU A 34 17.20 8.82 -11.53
N ILE A 35 17.72 9.63 -10.59
CA ILE A 35 18.37 9.14 -9.38
C ILE A 35 17.37 8.39 -8.49
N SER A 36 16.16 8.90 -8.30
CA SER A 36 15.11 8.22 -7.52
C SER A 36 14.79 6.85 -8.09
N ASN A 37 14.52 6.78 -9.40
CA ASN A 37 14.22 5.52 -10.09
C ASN A 37 15.37 4.52 -9.96
N TYR A 38 16.62 4.99 -10.12
CA TYR A 38 17.82 4.18 -9.94
C TYR A 38 17.92 3.60 -8.52
N THR A 39 17.70 4.42 -7.50
CA THR A 39 17.80 4.01 -6.09
C THR A 39 16.70 3.03 -5.69
N GLU A 40 15.48 3.18 -6.21
CA GLU A 40 14.33 2.34 -5.84
C GLU A 40 14.42 0.92 -6.38
N GLN A 41 15.03 0.76 -7.56
CA GLN A 41 15.10 -0.53 -8.25
C GLN A 41 16.27 -1.40 -7.76
N LYS A 42 17.15 -0.88 -6.90
CA LYS A 42 18.41 -1.53 -6.54
C LYS A 42 18.56 -1.72 -5.03
N LYS A 43 19.15 -2.85 -4.64
CA LYS A 43 19.66 -3.04 -3.27
C LYS A 43 20.89 -2.15 -3.07
N LEU A 44 21.23 -1.87 -1.81
CA LEU A 44 22.38 -1.02 -1.51
C LEU A 44 23.69 -1.58 -2.10
N THR A 45 23.87 -2.89 -2.08
CA THR A 45 25.03 -3.57 -2.68
C THR A 45 25.13 -3.36 -4.19
N ASP A 46 23.99 -3.29 -4.89
CA ASP A 46 23.94 -3.03 -6.32
C ASP A 46 24.18 -1.54 -6.62
N ILE A 47 23.71 -0.64 -5.74
CA ILE A 47 24.04 0.79 -5.80
C ILE A 47 25.55 1.00 -5.62
N GLN A 48 26.17 0.32 -4.65
CA GLN A 48 27.61 0.36 -4.39
C GLN A 48 28.43 -0.09 -5.61
N LYS A 49 28.04 -1.19 -6.24
CA LYS A 49 28.69 -1.71 -7.45
C LYS A 49 28.48 -0.77 -8.65
N GLY A 50 27.25 -0.34 -8.87
CA GLY A 50 26.88 0.54 -9.99
C GLY A 50 27.54 1.91 -9.90
N LEU A 51 27.73 2.44 -8.69
CA LEU A 51 28.39 3.72 -8.44
C LEU A 51 29.83 3.56 -7.93
N ALA A 52 30.54 2.52 -8.38
CA ALA A 52 31.94 2.31 -7.99
C ALA A 52 32.91 3.33 -8.61
N SER A 53 32.62 3.86 -9.80
CA SER A 53 33.45 4.87 -10.47
C SER A 53 32.61 5.89 -11.25
N ALA A 54 33.19 7.06 -11.53
CA ALA A 54 32.56 8.10 -12.36
C ALA A 54 32.43 7.70 -13.85
N ASN A 55 33.05 6.60 -14.27
CA ASN A 55 32.97 6.08 -15.63
C ASN A 55 31.98 4.91 -15.75
N SER A 56 31.27 4.55 -14.67
CA SER A 56 30.32 3.46 -14.74
C SER A 56 29.11 3.84 -15.61
N PRO A 57 28.53 2.89 -16.36
CA PRO A 57 27.32 3.13 -17.15
C PRO A 57 26.17 3.68 -16.29
N ASP A 58 26.03 3.14 -15.08
CA ASP A 58 25.05 3.56 -14.08
C ASP A 58 25.25 5.01 -13.62
N TYR A 59 26.49 5.49 -13.44
CA TYR A 59 26.72 6.89 -13.11
C TYR A 59 26.43 7.81 -14.30
N ILE A 60 26.82 7.39 -15.51
CA ILE A 60 26.64 8.15 -16.76
C ILE A 60 25.15 8.34 -17.09
N SER A 61 24.32 7.31 -16.88
CA SER A 61 22.89 7.33 -17.18
C SER A 61 22.08 8.31 -16.33
N LEU A 62 22.61 8.80 -15.20
CA LEU A 62 21.96 9.79 -14.33
C LEU A 62 21.93 11.22 -14.90
N GLY A 63 22.39 11.41 -16.15
CA GLY A 63 22.27 12.68 -16.89
C GLY A 63 23.33 13.72 -16.53
N GLN A 64 23.47 14.79 -17.32
CA GLN A 64 24.56 15.77 -17.16
C GLN A 64 24.43 16.63 -15.89
N LYS A 65 23.22 16.82 -15.37
CA LYS A 65 22.93 17.62 -14.18
C LYS A 65 22.91 16.82 -12.87
N ARG A 66 23.51 15.64 -12.85
CA ARG A 66 23.45 14.67 -11.74
C ARG A 66 23.86 15.22 -10.37
N LEU A 67 24.77 16.19 -10.29
CA LEU A 67 25.20 16.75 -9.00
C LEU A 67 24.08 17.59 -8.36
N GLN A 68 23.53 18.55 -9.11
CA GLN A 68 22.37 19.34 -8.68
C GLN A 68 21.15 18.45 -8.49
N GLY A 69 20.95 17.45 -9.36
CA GLY A 69 19.93 16.42 -9.22
C GLY A 69 20.09 15.61 -7.92
N ALA A 70 21.31 15.26 -7.51
CA ALA A 70 21.57 14.52 -6.28
C ALA A 70 21.26 15.35 -5.02
N LEU A 71 21.63 16.63 -5.01
CA LEU A 71 21.27 17.55 -3.91
C LEU A 71 19.74 17.71 -3.79
N LEU A 72 19.07 17.91 -4.92
CA LEU A 72 17.62 18.01 -4.98
C LEU A 72 16.96 16.70 -4.52
N PHE A 73 17.41 15.56 -5.05
CA PHE A 73 16.92 14.24 -4.66
C PHE A 73 17.08 13.98 -3.16
N ALA A 74 18.25 14.26 -2.57
CA ALA A 74 18.47 14.11 -1.15
C ALA A 74 17.52 14.97 -0.32
N LYS A 75 17.31 16.23 -0.72
CA LYS A 75 16.36 17.13 -0.05
C LYS A 75 14.95 16.58 -0.08
N LEU A 76 14.46 16.20 -1.27
CA LEU A 76 13.11 15.67 -1.44
C LEU A 76 12.93 14.35 -0.68
N ALA A 77 13.93 13.47 -0.69
CA ALA A 77 13.89 12.22 0.08
C ALA A 77 13.82 12.47 1.60
N VAL A 78 14.57 13.44 2.12
CA VAL A 78 14.51 13.84 3.53
C VAL A 78 13.14 14.43 3.88
N GLU A 79 12.61 15.33 3.04
CA GLU A 79 11.27 15.92 3.25
C GLU A 79 10.17 14.88 3.17
N ASP A 80 10.30 13.92 2.27
CA ASP A 80 9.37 12.82 2.16
C ASP A 80 9.36 11.95 3.41
N TYR A 81 10.54 11.59 3.93
CA TYR A 81 10.66 10.84 5.16
C TYR A 81 10.07 11.60 6.37
N ARG A 82 10.18 12.94 6.39
CA ARG A 82 9.61 13.80 7.47
C ARG A 82 8.08 13.77 7.53
N ASN A 83 7.41 13.45 6.42
CA ASN A 83 5.95 13.36 6.37
C ASN A 83 5.40 12.12 7.08
N TRP A 84 6.25 11.18 7.47
CA TRP A 84 5.85 10.00 8.22
C TRP A 84 5.63 10.30 9.71
N GLY A 85 5.07 9.31 10.42
CA GLY A 85 4.74 9.34 11.85
C GLY A 85 5.96 9.25 12.79
N ILE A 86 6.98 10.07 12.54
CA ILE A 86 8.23 10.13 13.32
C ILE A 86 8.17 11.14 14.47
N SER A 87 9.13 11.09 15.40
CA SER A 87 9.14 11.91 16.61
C SER A 87 9.37 13.41 16.31
N ARG A 88 8.94 14.32 17.20
CA ARG A 88 9.13 15.77 17.01
C ARG A 88 10.61 16.15 16.91
N GLU A 89 11.46 15.51 17.72
CA GLU A 89 12.90 15.75 17.72
C GLU A 89 13.54 15.31 16.40
N GLU A 90 13.19 14.13 15.91
CA GLU A 90 13.65 13.62 14.62
C GLU A 90 13.19 14.51 13.45
N LYS A 91 11.92 14.97 13.46
CA LYS A 91 11.41 15.92 12.46
C LYS A 91 12.20 17.22 12.42
N ALA A 92 12.61 17.72 13.58
CA ALA A 92 13.39 18.95 13.69
C ALA A 92 14.80 18.75 13.12
N LEU A 93 15.48 17.65 13.46
CA LEU A 93 16.80 17.31 12.93
C LEU A 93 16.78 17.21 11.39
N LEU A 94 15.82 16.47 10.84
CA LEU A 94 15.66 16.32 9.39
C LEU A 94 15.25 17.63 8.70
N ALA A 95 14.58 18.55 9.41
CA ALA A 95 14.28 19.89 8.88
C ALA A 95 15.56 20.70 8.65
N VAL A 96 16.51 20.60 9.57
CA VAL A 96 17.83 21.26 9.44
C VAL A 96 18.57 20.69 8.24
N ILE A 97 18.63 19.35 8.11
CA ILE A 97 19.24 18.68 6.94
C ILE A 97 18.62 19.16 5.63
N ALA A 98 17.28 19.14 5.52
CA ALA A 98 16.57 19.57 4.30
C ALA A 98 16.75 21.06 3.99
N THR A 99 16.92 21.90 5.01
CA THR A 99 17.18 23.34 4.86
C THR A 99 18.59 23.58 4.33
N ASP A 100 19.60 22.94 4.91
CA ASP A 100 20.99 23.08 4.47
C ASP A 100 21.20 22.51 3.06
N LEU A 101 20.58 21.37 2.72
CA LEU A 101 20.55 20.86 1.35
C LEU A 101 19.87 21.83 0.38
N GLY A 102 18.80 22.49 0.81
CA GLY A 102 18.11 23.52 0.02
C GLY A 102 18.98 24.75 -0.24
N HIS A 103 19.75 25.19 0.76
CA HIS A 103 20.71 26.28 0.58
C HIS A 103 21.87 25.87 -0.33
N LEU A 104 22.43 24.68 -0.16
CA LEU A 104 23.47 24.15 -1.07
C LEU A 104 22.98 24.04 -2.52
N TYR A 105 21.69 23.81 -2.73
CA TYR A 105 21.07 23.79 -4.05
C TYR A 105 20.84 25.20 -4.63
N THR A 106 20.25 26.11 -3.85
CA THR A 106 19.80 27.44 -4.34
C THR A 106 20.87 28.52 -4.31
N ASP A 107 21.79 28.46 -3.35
CA ASP A 107 22.85 29.45 -3.13
C ASP A 107 24.14 28.74 -2.69
N PRO A 108 24.79 28.00 -3.62
CA PRO A 108 25.97 27.18 -3.32
C PRO A 108 27.21 27.99 -2.90
N THR A 109 27.17 29.33 -3.01
CA THR A 109 28.28 30.21 -2.63
C THR A 109 28.21 30.73 -1.20
N ASN A 110 27.04 30.65 -0.56
CA ASN A 110 26.81 31.21 0.75
C ASN A 110 27.08 30.21 1.88
N ALA A 111 28.21 30.43 2.58
CA ALA A 111 28.70 29.58 3.66
C ALA A 111 28.73 28.07 3.34
N PRO A 112 29.21 27.64 2.15
CA PRO A 112 29.05 26.25 1.69
C PRO A 112 29.75 25.24 2.61
N LYS A 113 30.91 25.59 3.18
CA LYS A 113 31.61 24.73 4.15
C LYS A 113 30.71 24.42 5.35
N THR A 114 30.19 25.45 6.02
CA THR A 114 29.34 25.30 7.19
C THR A 114 28.09 24.46 6.87
N ARG A 115 27.48 24.67 5.70
CA ARG A 115 26.31 23.90 5.27
C ARG A 115 26.66 22.42 5.03
N LEU A 116 27.79 22.13 4.38
CA LEU A 116 28.26 20.75 4.18
C LEU A 116 28.58 20.05 5.50
N ASP A 117 29.27 20.73 6.41
CA ASP A 117 29.60 20.23 7.75
C ASP A 117 28.33 19.93 8.55
N ASN A 118 27.34 20.83 8.50
CA ASN A 118 26.05 20.63 9.15
C ASN A 118 25.28 19.45 8.56
N VAL A 119 25.21 19.30 7.23
CA VAL A 119 24.53 18.17 6.58
C VAL A 119 25.18 16.86 7.03
N SER A 120 26.51 16.77 6.96
CA SER A 120 27.26 15.57 7.35
C SER A 120 27.04 15.21 8.83
N THR A 121 27.14 16.20 9.71
CA THR A 121 26.98 16.05 11.16
C THR A 121 25.56 15.62 11.52
N ASN A 122 24.55 16.26 10.94
CA ASN A 122 23.15 15.96 11.24
C ASN A 122 22.68 14.64 10.66
N ILE A 123 23.17 14.24 9.47
CA ILE A 123 22.93 12.87 8.95
C ILE A 123 23.55 11.85 9.90
N SER A 124 24.80 12.06 10.32
CA SER A 124 25.47 11.20 11.31
C SER A 124 24.67 11.06 12.61
N LEU A 125 24.14 12.17 13.13
CA LEU A 125 23.32 12.19 14.33
C LEU A 125 22.00 11.45 14.13
N TRP A 126 21.38 11.60 12.96
CA TRP A 126 20.14 10.91 12.62
C TRP A 126 20.34 9.38 12.56
N LEU A 127 21.43 8.93 11.94
CA LEU A 127 21.81 7.52 11.86
C LEU A 127 21.99 6.89 13.26
N GLU A 128 22.68 7.59 14.16
CA GLU A 128 22.97 7.09 15.52
C GLU A 128 21.73 7.05 16.42
N ARG A 129 20.92 8.11 16.38
CA ARG A 129 19.86 8.29 17.38
C ARG A 129 18.51 7.73 16.93
N PHE A 130 18.22 7.76 15.62
CA PHE A 130 16.87 7.57 15.13
C PHE A 130 16.72 6.44 14.11
N ALA A 131 17.65 6.28 13.16
CA ALA A 131 17.45 5.38 12.02
C ALA A 131 17.12 3.92 12.43
N LEU A 132 17.91 3.30 13.30
CA LEU A 132 17.69 1.92 13.79
C LEU A 132 16.44 1.78 14.67
N ASN A 133 16.10 2.84 15.42
CA ASN A 133 14.96 2.88 16.33
C ASN A 133 13.67 3.37 15.67
N SER A 134 13.70 3.61 14.36
CA SER A 134 12.54 4.08 13.60
C SER A 134 11.37 3.12 13.75
N LYS A 135 10.18 3.68 13.99
CA LYS A 135 8.91 2.93 13.96
C LYS A 135 8.64 2.33 12.58
N ASN A 136 9.16 2.96 11.52
CA ASN A 136 9.07 2.48 10.15
C ASN A 136 10.48 2.21 9.61
N LYS A 137 10.97 0.99 9.86
CA LYS A 137 12.32 0.56 9.46
C LYS A 137 12.50 0.55 7.94
N THR A 138 11.45 0.21 7.19
CA THR A 138 11.46 0.25 5.72
C THR A 138 11.71 1.66 5.20
N GLN A 139 11.01 2.66 5.74
CA GLN A 139 11.22 4.05 5.31
C GLN A 139 12.57 4.60 5.75
N ALA A 140 13.07 4.20 6.93
CA ALA A 140 14.41 4.58 7.37
C ALA A 140 15.48 3.98 6.44
N LYS A 141 15.32 2.71 6.02
CA LYS A 141 16.19 2.06 5.04
C LYS A 141 16.16 2.78 3.70
N ASN A 142 14.98 3.13 3.21
CA ASN A 142 14.82 3.86 1.94
C ASN A 142 15.50 5.24 2.00
N LEU A 143 15.42 5.93 3.13
CA LEU A 143 16.16 7.18 3.33
C LEU A 143 17.67 6.94 3.36
N CYS A 144 18.16 5.88 4.03
CA CYS A 144 19.57 5.48 3.96
C CYS A 144 20.04 5.27 2.51
N HIS A 145 19.29 4.51 1.70
CA HIS A 145 19.63 4.29 0.28
C HIS A 145 19.66 5.61 -0.51
N SER A 146 18.70 6.49 -0.25
CA SER A 146 18.61 7.80 -0.93
C SER A 146 19.80 8.70 -0.59
N LEU A 147 20.11 8.82 0.70
CA LEU A 147 21.27 9.58 1.18
C LEU A 147 22.59 8.96 0.68
N TYR A 148 22.72 7.63 0.72
CA TYR A 148 23.89 6.94 0.19
C TYR A 148 24.11 7.28 -1.28
N THR A 149 23.07 7.15 -2.11
CA THR A 149 23.16 7.41 -3.55
C THR A 149 23.58 8.86 -3.82
N ALA A 150 22.94 9.84 -3.17
CA ALA A 150 23.25 11.25 -3.37
C ALA A 150 24.67 11.62 -2.91
N LEU A 151 25.08 11.12 -1.75
CA LEU A 151 26.44 11.33 -1.23
C LEU A 151 27.47 10.64 -2.11
N LYS A 152 27.18 9.44 -2.64
CA LYS A 152 28.10 8.72 -3.53
C LYS A 152 28.29 9.43 -4.85
N ILE A 153 27.23 10.00 -5.43
CA ILE A 153 27.34 10.85 -6.64
C ILE A 153 28.23 12.07 -6.38
N THR A 154 28.07 12.70 -5.21
CA THR A 154 28.87 13.85 -4.79
C THR A 154 30.33 13.47 -4.59
N GLU A 155 30.58 12.32 -3.95
CA GLU A 155 31.90 11.75 -3.69
C GLU A 155 32.65 11.44 -5.00
N LEU A 156 31.99 10.76 -5.94
CA LEU A 156 32.55 10.49 -7.27
C LEU A 156 32.88 11.79 -8.02
N ARG A 157 32.01 12.80 -7.93
CA ARG A 157 32.27 14.09 -8.57
C ARG A 157 33.51 14.74 -7.97
N ASN A 158 33.64 14.75 -6.63
CA ASN A 158 34.77 15.33 -5.94
C ASN A 158 36.10 14.65 -6.32
N ARG A 159 36.10 13.34 -6.59
CA ARG A 159 37.31 12.63 -7.07
C ARG A 159 37.76 13.08 -8.45
N THR A 160 36.83 13.52 -9.29
CA THR A 160 37.11 13.96 -10.68
C THR A 160 37.43 15.46 -10.81
N LEU A 161 37.43 16.21 -9.71
CA LEU A 161 37.82 17.62 -9.74
C LEU A 161 39.32 17.74 -10.04
N ASP A 162 39.67 18.67 -10.93
CA ASP A 162 41.06 19.04 -11.17
C ASP A 162 41.65 19.78 -9.95
N ASP A 163 42.98 19.80 -9.86
CA ASP A 163 43.67 20.36 -8.69
C ASP A 163 43.55 21.90 -8.61
N ALA A 164 43.31 22.58 -9.73
CA ALA A 164 43.06 24.01 -9.75
C ALA A 164 41.73 24.35 -9.05
N LEU A 165 40.66 23.64 -9.37
CA LEU A 165 39.36 23.77 -8.73
C LEU A 165 39.41 23.39 -7.25
N LYS A 166 40.15 22.33 -6.88
CA LYS A 166 40.36 21.98 -5.47
C LYS A 166 41.03 23.13 -4.71
N ASN A 167 42.03 23.78 -5.32
CA ASN A 167 42.71 24.91 -4.70
C ASN A 167 41.81 26.15 -4.59
N ILE A 168 40.96 26.43 -5.59
CA ILE A 168 39.95 27.49 -5.54
C ILE A 168 38.95 27.23 -4.40
N LEU A 169 38.43 26.01 -4.28
CA LEU A 169 37.50 25.63 -3.21
C LEU A 169 38.12 25.81 -1.82
N LYS A 170 39.40 25.45 -1.67
CA LYS A 170 40.14 25.61 -0.42
C LYS A 170 40.36 27.09 -0.07
N THR A 171 40.79 27.90 -1.02
CA THR A 171 41.17 29.30 -0.76
C THR A 171 39.98 30.25 -0.69
N SER A 172 38.98 30.07 -1.55
CA SER A 172 37.83 30.98 -1.68
C SER A 172 36.66 30.62 -0.76
N TYR A 173 36.50 29.33 -0.45
CA TYR A 173 35.35 28.82 0.29
C TYR A 173 35.73 28.04 1.57
N GLY A 174 37.03 27.88 1.84
CA GLY A 174 37.53 27.14 3.01
C GLY A 174 37.31 25.62 2.95
N ILE A 175 36.95 25.08 1.77
CA ILE A 175 36.60 23.67 1.57
C ILE A 175 37.85 22.89 1.14
N ASN A 176 38.37 22.06 2.04
CA ASN A 176 39.39 21.09 1.69
C ASN A 176 38.74 19.85 1.09
N VAL A 177 38.85 19.66 -0.23
CA VAL A 177 38.21 18.54 -0.95
C VAL A 177 38.67 17.18 -0.44
N ASN A 178 39.93 17.03 -0.01
CA ASN A 178 40.44 15.76 0.50
C ASN A 178 39.85 15.43 1.90
N GLU A 179 39.72 16.43 2.77
CA GLU A 179 39.04 16.27 4.07
C GLU A 179 37.56 15.95 3.85
N MET A 180 36.90 16.67 2.95
CA MET A 180 35.50 16.40 2.59
C MET A 180 35.32 14.99 2.03
N GLN A 181 36.23 14.49 1.19
CA GLN A 181 36.19 13.11 0.69
C GLN A 181 36.31 12.10 1.85
N ALA A 182 37.22 12.32 2.79
CA ALA A 182 37.36 11.46 3.96
C ALA A 182 36.08 11.45 4.82
N THR A 183 35.51 12.62 5.08
CA THR A 183 34.23 12.77 5.80
C THR A 183 33.08 12.08 5.06
N LEU A 184 32.98 12.25 3.74
CA LEU A 184 31.98 11.58 2.92
C LEU A 184 32.13 10.06 2.95
N GLN A 185 33.35 9.54 2.91
CA GLN A 185 33.60 8.10 2.98
C GLN A 185 33.16 7.53 4.33
N ILE A 186 33.53 8.16 5.45
CA ILE A 186 33.08 7.75 6.79
C ILE A 186 31.54 7.74 6.86
N LEU A 187 30.89 8.78 6.31
CA LEU A 187 29.44 8.88 6.31
C LEU A 187 28.79 7.79 5.44
N LEU A 188 29.34 7.52 4.26
CA LEU A 188 28.88 6.46 3.36
C LEU A 188 28.99 5.08 4.03
N ASP A 189 30.10 4.79 4.70
CA ASP A 189 30.32 3.53 5.41
C ASP A 189 29.30 3.38 6.54
N LYS A 190 29.10 4.43 7.34
CA LYS A 190 28.10 4.44 8.42
C LYS A 190 26.67 4.26 7.92
N ILE A 191 26.30 4.88 6.79
CA ILE A 191 24.99 4.67 6.15
C ILE A 191 24.85 3.21 5.72
N ALA A 192 25.89 2.61 5.14
CA ALA A 192 25.87 1.22 4.71
C ALA A 192 25.71 0.23 5.88
N ASP A 193 26.41 0.47 6.98
CA ASP A 193 26.28 -0.34 8.20
C ASP A 193 24.87 -0.26 8.78
N VAL A 194 24.32 0.96 8.92
CA VAL A 194 22.94 1.15 9.43
C VAL A 194 21.92 0.52 8.49
N SER A 195 22.09 0.66 7.17
CA SER A 195 21.20 0.05 6.19
C SER A 195 21.22 -1.48 6.28
N THR A 196 22.40 -2.09 6.42
CA THR A 196 22.56 -3.55 6.58
C THR A 196 21.88 -4.03 7.86
N ASN A 197 22.06 -3.31 8.97
CA ASN A 197 21.37 -3.62 10.23
C ASN A 197 19.84 -3.49 10.11
N LEU A 198 19.34 -2.49 9.38
CA LEU A 198 17.91 -2.36 9.10
C LEU A 198 17.38 -3.51 8.24
N GLU A 199 18.14 -3.96 7.25
CA GLU A 199 17.77 -5.14 6.44
C GLU A 199 17.67 -6.41 7.28
N GLU A 200 18.64 -6.64 8.16
CA GLU A 200 18.62 -7.79 9.07
C GLU A 200 17.44 -7.73 10.05
N LEU A 201 17.14 -6.55 10.60
CA LEU A 201 15.98 -6.36 11.46
C LEU A 201 14.65 -6.59 10.72
N LEU A 202 14.56 -6.12 9.47
CA LEU A 202 13.38 -6.36 8.63
C LEU A 202 13.25 -7.84 8.27
N ARG A 203 14.35 -8.53 7.98
CA ARG A 203 14.36 -9.97 7.71
C ARG A 203 13.89 -10.78 8.93
N ARG A 204 14.39 -10.46 10.12
CA ARG A 204 13.92 -11.12 11.36
C ARG A 204 12.44 -10.86 11.62
N GLN A 205 12.00 -9.62 11.46
CA GLN A 205 10.58 -9.28 11.61
C GLN A 205 9.71 -10.06 10.62
N GLU A 206 10.17 -10.24 9.38
CA GLU A 206 9.51 -11.05 8.38
C GLU A 206 9.44 -12.53 8.77
N GLU A 207 10.53 -13.09 9.28
CA GLU A 207 10.59 -14.47 9.76
C GLU A 207 9.67 -14.70 10.95
N ASP A 208 9.64 -13.78 11.91
CA ASP A 208 8.73 -13.82 13.04
C ASP A 208 7.26 -13.80 12.59
N ILE A 209 6.92 -12.96 11.59
CA ILE A 209 5.58 -12.91 10.99
C ILE A 209 5.24 -14.25 10.31
N LEU A 210 6.18 -14.84 9.57
CA LEU A 210 5.94 -16.12 8.89
C LEU A 210 5.76 -17.28 9.89
N LEU A 211 6.54 -17.30 10.97
CA LEU A 211 6.41 -18.28 12.04
C LEU A 211 5.05 -18.16 12.74
N GLU A 212 4.58 -16.94 12.98
CA GLU A 212 3.26 -16.66 13.54
C GLU A 212 2.12 -17.07 12.60
N LEU A 213 2.30 -16.91 11.28
CA LEU A 213 1.29 -17.21 10.27
C LEU A 213 1.18 -18.69 9.91
N SER A 214 2.29 -19.43 9.96
CA SER A 214 2.38 -20.80 9.44
C SER A 214 1.26 -21.74 9.92
N PRO A 215 0.91 -21.80 11.23
CA PRO A 215 -0.18 -22.66 11.69
C PRO A 215 -1.54 -22.28 11.10
N LEU A 216 -1.80 -20.97 10.95
CA LEU A 216 -3.06 -20.47 10.39
C LEU A 216 -3.15 -20.66 8.90
N ILE A 217 -2.07 -20.41 8.15
CA ILE A 217 -2.02 -20.71 6.71
C ILE A 217 -2.31 -22.20 6.50
N LYS A 218 -1.70 -23.09 7.30
CA LYS A 218 -1.96 -24.52 7.24
C LYS A 218 -3.42 -24.86 7.56
N HIS A 219 -4.05 -24.15 8.49
CA HIS A 219 -5.46 -24.31 8.82
C HIS A 219 -6.37 -23.91 7.65
N PHE A 220 -6.22 -22.68 7.13
CA PHE A 220 -7.00 -22.15 6.01
C PHE A 220 -6.81 -22.98 4.74
N ASN A 221 -5.56 -23.29 4.38
CA ASN A 221 -5.27 -24.13 3.22
C ASN A 221 -5.91 -25.52 3.39
N GLY A 222 -5.86 -26.09 4.59
CA GLY A 222 -6.55 -27.35 4.88
C GLY A 222 -8.04 -27.28 4.61
N SER A 223 -8.74 -26.23 5.08
CA SER A 223 -10.17 -26.06 4.81
C SER A 223 -10.47 -25.83 3.32
N TYR A 224 -9.58 -25.18 2.58
CA TYR A 224 -9.74 -25.00 1.14
C TYR A 224 -9.56 -26.33 0.39
N LEU A 225 -8.55 -27.12 0.77
CA LEU A 225 -8.29 -28.45 0.22
C LEU A 225 -9.45 -29.43 0.47
N ASP A 226 -10.14 -29.31 1.61
CA ASP A 226 -11.31 -30.14 1.92
C ASP A 226 -12.44 -29.92 0.87
N ILE A 227 -12.55 -28.74 0.22
CA ILE A 227 -13.49 -28.48 -0.88
C ILE A 227 -13.12 -29.27 -2.14
N PHE A 228 -11.83 -29.35 -2.46
CA PHE A 228 -11.35 -30.09 -3.63
C PHE A 228 -11.60 -31.60 -3.48
N GLN A 229 -11.59 -32.11 -2.25
CA GLN A 229 -11.87 -33.51 -1.92
C GLN A 229 -13.37 -33.84 -1.87
N ALA A 230 -14.25 -32.84 -1.88
CA ALA A 230 -15.69 -33.05 -1.85
C ALA A 230 -16.22 -33.66 -3.16
N ASP A 231 -17.28 -34.47 -3.06
CA ASP A 231 -17.99 -35.05 -4.20
C ASP A 231 -18.95 -34.02 -4.80
N LEU A 232 -18.36 -33.01 -5.46
CA LEU A 232 -19.03 -31.88 -6.08
C LEU A 232 -18.55 -31.73 -7.52
N SER A 233 -19.36 -31.10 -8.38
CA SER A 233 -18.88 -30.73 -9.71
C SER A 233 -17.75 -29.69 -9.62
N GLU A 234 -16.88 -29.64 -10.63
CA GLU A 234 -15.75 -28.69 -10.66
C GLU A 234 -16.21 -27.22 -10.55
N GLU A 235 -17.38 -26.90 -11.14
CA GLU A 235 -17.97 -25.56 -11.06
C GLU A 235 -18.45 -25.23 -9.66
N GLU A 236 -19.12 -26.17 -8.99
CA GLU A 236 -19.54 -26.02 -7.59
C GLU A 236 -18.33 -25.92 -6.65
N LYS A 237 -17.23 -26.65 -6.92
CA LYS A 237 -15.98 -26.55 -6.14
C LYS A 237 -15.38 -25.15 -6.22
N LEU A 238 -15.24 -24.61 -7.44
CA LEU A 238 -14.69 -23.27 -7.64
C LEU A 238 -15.58 -22.19 -7.01
N GLU A 239 -16.91 -22.31 -7.14
CA GLU A 239 -17.85 -21.36 -6.56
C GLU A 239 -17.84 -21.40 -5.03
N GLN A 240 -17.86 -22.60 -4.42
CA GLN A 240 -17.76 -22.74 -2.97
C GLN A 240 -16.42 -22.22 -2.45
N LEU A 241 -15.31 -22.49 -3.15
CA LEU A 241 -14.00 -21.96 -2.78
C LEU A 241 -13.98 -20.43 -2.87
N HIS A 242 -14.53 -19.85 -3.94
CA HIS A 242 -14.62 -18.40 -4.10
C HIS A 242 -15.44 -17.75 -2.99
N GLN A 243 -16.62 -18.30 -2.68
CA GLN A 243 -17.47 -17.83 -1.59
C GLN A 243 -16.75 -17.93 -0.24
N MET A 244 -16.08 -19.06 0.03
CA MET A 244 -15.33 -19.26 1.27
C MET A 244 -14.23 -18.22 1.45
N LEU A 245 -13.44 -17.98 0.40
CA LEU A 245 -12.39 -16.96 0.40
C LEU A 245 -12.94 -15.54 0.55
N ALA A 246 -14.11 -15.25 -0.03
CA ALA A 246 -14.78 -13.96 0.12
C ALA A 246 -15.28 -13.71 1.55
N GLU A 247 -15.82 -14.75 2.20
CA GLU A 247 -16.20 -14.71 3.62
C GLU A 247 -14.97 -14.49 4.51
N ASP A 248 -13.89 -15.22 4.27
CA ASP A 248 -12.66 -15.15 5.06
C ASP A 248 -11.96 -13.81 4.90
N GLU A 249 -11.85 -13.28 3.67
CA GLU A 249 -11.34 -11.93 3.42
C GLU A 249 -12.18 -10.87 4.15
N THR A 250 -13.51 -10.96 4.07
CA THR A 250 -14.42 -10.02 4.75
C THR A 250 -14.24 -10.08 6.27
N ASN A 251 -14.14 -11.28 6.84
CA ASN A 251 -13.96 -11.49 8.27
C ASN A 251 -12.56 -11.02 8.74
N LEU A 252 -11.49 -11.30 7.99
CA LEU A 252 -10.15 -10.80 8.28
C LEU A 252 -10.10 -9.26 8.24
N SER A 253 -10.76 -8.64 7.25
CA SER A 253 -10.87 -7.18 7.14
C SER A 253 -11.61 -6.56 8.33
N ARG A 254 -12.71 -7.20 8.77
CA ARG A 254 -13.44 -6.82 9.98
C ARG A 254 -12.58 -6.94 11.23
N LEU A 255 -11.82 -8.04 11.38
CA LEU A 255 -10.93 -8.27 12.51
C LEU A 255 -9.83 -7.20 12.59
N ILE A 256 -9.21 -6.84 11.45
CA ILE A 256 -8.25 -5.74 11.35
C ILE A 256 -8.88 -4.44 11.83
N THR A 257 -10.07 -4.11 11.33
CA THR A 257 -10.79 -2.89 11.67
C THR A 257 -11.13 -2.83 13.16
N PHE A 258 -11.60 -3.93 13.74
CA PHE A 258 -11.90 -4.01 15.17
C PHE A 258 -10.64 -3.78 16.02
N ARG A 259 -9.51 -4.42 15.69
CA ARG A 259 -8.24 -4.22 16.42
C ARG A 259 -7.70 -2.80 16.31
N GLU A 260 -7.75 -2.20 15.12
CA GLU A 260 -7.32 -0.81 14.95
C GLU A 260 -8.20 0.16 15.75
N ASN A 261 -9.51 -0.10 15.83
CA ASN A 261 -10.42 0.70 16.63
C ASN A 261 -10.22 0.47 18.14
N GLN A 262 -9.95 -0.77 18.58
CA GLN A 262 -9.60 -1.08 19.97
C GLN A 262 -8.42 -0.23 20.44
N VAL A 263 -7.30 -0.24 19.69
CA VAL A 263 -6.11 0.56 20.01
C VAL A 263 -6.40 2.07 20.08
N LYS A 264 -7.26 2.58 19.17
CA LYS A 264 -7.67 4.00 19.18
C LYS A 264 -8.52 4.33 20.42
N LEU A 265 -9.47 3.47 20.78
CA LEU A 265 -10.34 3.67 21.94
C LEU A 265 -9.57 3.51 23.26
N ASP A 266 -8.68 2.53 23.38
CA ASP A 266 -7.81 2.36 24.55
C ASP A 266 -6.91 3.57 24.79
N LYS A 267 -6.43 4.19 23.70
CA LYS A 267 -5.68 5.45 23.81
C LYS A 267 -6.56 6.58 24.33
N GLN A 268 -7.79 6.73 23.81
CA GLN A 268 -8.74 7.74 24.29
C GLN A 268 -9.11 7.49 25.76
N LEU A 269 -9.33 6.23 26.14
CA LEU A 269 -9.66 5.83 27.50
C LEU A 269 -8.52 6.19 28.45
N ARG A 270 -7.27 5.85 28.10
CA ARG A 270 -6.08 6.26 28.88
C ARG A 270 -5.99 7.76 29.08
N HIS A 271 -6.24 8.57 28.05
CA HIS A 271 -6.24 10.02 28.18
C HIS A 271 -7.36 10.53 29.09
N ALA A 272 -8.58 9.99 28.95
CA ALA A 272 -9.71 10.35 29.81
C ALA A 272 -9.46 9.96 31.27
N SER A 273 -8.91 8.76 31.52
CA SER A 273 -8.53 8.28 32.86
C SER A 273 -7.42 9.11 33.48
N LEU A 274 -6.41 9.49 32.70
CA LEU A 274 -5.31 10.33 33.18
C LEU A 274 -5.81 11.73 33.55
N LEU A 275 -6.70 12.32 32.76
CA LEU A 275 -7.29 13.62 33.07
C LEU A 275 -8.20 13.54 34.30
N LEU A 276 -9.08 12.55 34.36
CA LEU A 276 -9.97 12.36 35.51
C LEU A 276 -9.17 12.15 36.80
N GLY A 277 -8.18 11.24 36.78
CA GLY A 277 -7.33 10.95 37.93
C GLY A 277 -6.56 12.18 38.41
N ALA A 278 -6.04 13.00 37.50
CA ALA A 278 -5.35 14.25 37.86
C ALA A 278 -6.27 15.26 38.56
N PHE A 279 -7.54 15.34 38.13
CA PHE A 279 -8.52 16.22 38.77
C PHE A 279 -8.97 15.66 40.13
N GLU A 280 -9.22 14.34 40.23
CA GLU A 280 -9.59 13.68 41.48
C GLU A 280 -8.47 13.76 42.53
N GLU A 281 -7.23 13.53 42.13
CA GLU A 281 -6.04 13.70 42.98
C GLU A 281 -5.94 15.15 43.46
N ASN A 282 -6.09 16.13 42.56
CA ASN A 282 -6.06 17.55 42.93
C ASN A 282 -7.19 17.96 43.89
N GLU A 283 -8.37 17.36 43.77
CA GLU A 283 -9.47 17.58 44.72
C GLU A 283 -9.24 16.93 46.09
N SER A 284 -8.36 15.93 46.18
CA SER A 284 -7.97 15.29 47.44
C SER A 284 -6.92 16.07 48.23
N LEU A 285 -6.20 17.00 47.59
CA LEU A 285 -5.15 17.79 48.22
C LEU A 285 -5.70 18.87 49.17
N THR A 286 -5.12 18.94 50.37
CA THR A 286 -5.44 19.98 51.38
C THR A 286 -4.62 21.26 51.20
N THR A 287 -3.41 21.15 50.67
CA THR A 287 -2.49 22.26 50.32
C THR A 287 -1.97 22.08 48.89
N ASN A 288 -1.45 23.15 48.26
CA ASN A 288 -0.95 23.15 46.88
C ASN A 288 -1.96 22.70 45.79
N ARG A 289 -3.26 22.92 46.02
CA ARG A 289 -4.30 22.63 45.04
C ARG A 289 -4.13 23.56 43.83
N LYS A 290 -4.00 22.96 42.65
CA LYS A 290 -3.91 23.66 41.38
C LYS A 290 -5.28 24.17 40.93
N TYR A 291 -5.29 25.30 40.24
CA TYR A 291 -6.49 25.81 39.56
C TYR A 291 -6.78 24.99 38.29
N ALA A 292 -8.02 25.06 37.80
CA ALA A 292 -8.48 24.32 36.63
C ALA A 292 -7.62 24.57 35.40
N LEU A 293 -7.26 25.84 35.15
CA LEU A 293 -6.41 26.21 34.02
C LEU A 293 -4.99 25.62 34.13
N GLU A 294 -4.43 25.55 35.33
CA GLU A 294 -3.13 24.94 35.58
C GLU A 294 -3.17 23.42 35.35
N LEU A 295 -4.25 22.75 35.77
CA LEU A 295 -4.45 21.33 35.50
C LEU A 295 -4.65 21.05 34.02
N VAL A 296 -5.47 21.84 33.32
CA VAL A 296 -5.68 21.73 31.87
C VAL A 296 -4.38 21.98 31.12
N THR A 297 -3.58 22.96 31.54
CA THR A 297 -2.27 23.24 30.93
C THR A 297 -1.29 22.09 31.17
N THR A 298 -1.23 21.56 32.40
CA THR A 298 -0.37 20.43 32.75
C THR A 298 -0.74 19.16 31.96
N HIS A 299 -2.04 18.93 31.75
CA HIS A 299 -2.58 17.75 31.07
C HIS A 299 -3.17 18.07 29.68
N ARG A 300 -2.58 19.06 28.99
CA ARG A 300 -3.16 19.63 27.76
C ARG A 300 -3.46 18.58 26.69
N VAL A 301 -2.57 17.61 26.50
CA VAL A 301 -2.75 16.53 25.53
C VAL A 301 -3.99 15.69 25.84
N SER A 302 -4.25 15.38 27.11
CA SER A 302 -5.42 14.59 27.50
C SER A 302 -6.72 15.40 27.43
N TYR A 303 -6.67 16.68 27.79
CA TYR A 303 -7.78 17.61 27.60
C TYR A 303 -8.15 17.75 26.12
N ASP A 304 -7.18 18.09 25.27
CA ASP A 304 -7.39 18.23 23.83
C ASP A 304 -7.92 16.92 23.23
N ASN A 305 -7.45 15.76 23.72
CA ASN A 305 -7.96 14.46 23.28
C ASN A 305 -9.45 14.28 23.63
N LEU A 306 -9.85 14.59 24.87
CA LEU A 306 -11.23 14.51 25.33
C LEU A 306 -12.15 15.41 24.49
N ILE A 307 -11.75 16.67 24.31
CA ILE A 307 -12.55 17.68 23.59
C ILE A 307 -12.62 17.40 22.09
N LYS A 308 -11.51 17.01 21.47
CA LYS A 308 -11.46 16.65 20.04
C LYS A 308 -12.36 15.48 19.68
N HIS A 309 -12.65 14.57 20.61
CA HIS A 309 -13.47 13.38 20.34
C HIS A 309 -14.86 13.46 20.98
N SER A 310 -15.20 14.60 21.58
CA SER A 310 -16.54 14.92 22.04
C SER A 310 -17.44 15.34 20.87
N ALA A 311 -18.76 15.29 21.10
CA ALA A 311 -19.75 15.78 20.14
C ALA A 311 -19.46 17.24 19.73
N PRO A 312 -19.74 17.66 18.48
CA PRO A 312 -19.40 18.99 17.99
C PRO A 312 -19.88 20.13 18.91
N GLU A 313 -21.08 20.01 19.46
CA GLU A 313 -21.63 21.01 20.38
C GLU A 313 -20.93 21.05 21.73
N VAL A 314 -20.54 19.89 22.26
CA VAL A 314 -19.74 19.79 23.48
C VAL A 314 -18.36 20.38 23.24
N ARG A 315 -17.74 20.06 22.10
CA ARG A 315 -16.44 20.60 21.72
C ARG A 315 -16.46 22.12 21.65
N ARG A 316 -17.39 22.69 20.88
CA ARG A 316 -17.55 24.14 20.74
C ARG A 316 -17.76 24.80 22.10
N ARG A 317 -18.64 24.25 22.92
CA ARG A 317 -18.89 24.74 24.29
C ARG A 317 -17.61 24.76 25.13
N TRP A 318 -16.79 23.71 25.09
CA TRP A 318 -15.57 23.61 25.89
C TRP A 318 -14.40 24.44 25.33
N GLU A 319 -14.32 24.61 24.01
CA GLU A 319 -13.37 25.53 23.37
C GLU A 319 -13.70 26.99 23.71
N GLU A 320 -14.97 27.39 23.60
CA GLU A 320 -15.45 28.72 24.03
C GLU A 320 -15.21 28.94 25.53
N ARG A 321 -15.45 27.92 26.35
CA ARG A 321 -15.27 28.02 27.81
C ARG A 321 -13.79 28.09 28.20
N LEU A 322 -12.91 27.35 27.55
CA LEU A 322 -11.47 27.44 27.76
C LEU A 322 -10.93 28.80 27.30
N ALA A 323 -11.36 29.30 26.13
CA ALA A 323 -10.98 30.63 25.65
C ALA A 323 -11.43 31.73 26.62
N ASN A 324 -12.63 31.61 27.18
CA ASN A 324 -13.13 32.51 28.24
C ASN A 324 -12.34 32.41 29.56
N PHE A 325 -11.72 31.26 29.85
CA PHE A 325 -10.84 31.05 31.00
C PHE A 325 -9.40 31.54 30.76
N GLU A 326 -8.90 31.43 29.53
CA GLU A 326 -7.57 31.92 29.10
C GLU A 326 -7.56 33.44 28.87
N HIS A 327 -8.67 34.00 28.35
CA HIS A 327 -8.84 35.41 28.00
C HIS A 327 -10.24 35.92 28.40
N PRO A 328 -10.45 36.34 29.67
CA PRO A 328 -11.75 36.84 30.11
C PRO A 328 -12.13 38.15 29.42
N ASP A 329 -13.28 38.16 28.75
CA ASP A 329 -13.90 39.29 28.05
C ASP A 329 -13.99 40.56 28.95
N PRO A 330 -13.54 41.76 28.49
CA PRO A 330 -13.50 42.98 29.30
C PRO A 330 -14.83 43.38 29.93
N LEU A 331 -15.97 43.10 29.27
CA LEU A 331 -17.31 43.39 29.79
C LEU A 331 -17.74 42.44 30.92
N ARG A 332 -17.15 41.24 31.00
CA ARG A 332 -17.33 40.32 32.13
C ARG A 332 -16.39 40.61 33.30
N LYS A 333 -15.29 41.36 33.14
CA LYS A 333 -14.43 41.77 34.27
C LYS A 333 -15.17 42.58 35.35
N ILE A 334 -16.25 43.28 34.99
CA ILE A 334 -17.04 44.08 35.94
C ILE A 334 -17.99 43.18 36.76
N THR A 335 -18.52 42.10 36.18
CA THR A 335 -19.41 41.16 36.89
C THR A 335 -18.67 39.98 37.51
N SER A 336 -17.51 39.58 36.97
CA SER A 336 -16.63 38.54 37.53
C SER A 336 -15.64 39.09 38.57
N GLY A 337 -15.40 40.41 38.62
CA GLY A 337 -14.61 41.05 39.68
C GLY A 337 -15.20 40.83 41.08
N VAL A 338 -16.52 40.64 41.18
CA VAL A 338 -17.20 40.23 42.42
C VAL A 338 -17.05 38.73 42.69
N GLN A 339 -17.01 37.86 41.66
CA GLN A 339 -16.81 36.42 41.82
C GLN A 339 -15.35 36.03 42.14
N TYR A 340 -14.37 36.77 41.64
CA TYR A 340 -12.94 36.58 41.95
C TYR A 340 -12.53 37.23 43.29
N GLY A 341 -13.18 38.34 43.67
CA GLY A 341 -12.96 39.00 44.96
C GLY A 341 -13.50 38.22 46.17
N ILE A 342 -14.52 37.38 45.97
CA ILE A 342 -15.08 36.53 47.05
C ILE A 342 -14.31 35.21 47.21
N SER A 343 -13.66 34.67 46.16
CA SER A 343 -12.92 33.40 46.25
C SER A 343 -11.58 33.52 46.99
N THR A 344 -10.95 34.69 47.00
CA THR A 344 -9.73 34.97 47.77
C THR A 344 -10.01 35.23 49.25
N LEU A 345 -11.15 35.85 49.61
CA LEU A 345 -11.56 36.04 51.01
C LEU A 345 -12.09 34.76 51.68
N ALA A 346 -12.56 33.77 50.90
CA ALA A 346 -12.97 32.46 51.40
C ALA A 346 -11.81 31.46 51.59
N PHE A 347 -10.60 31.74 51.06
CA PHE A 347 -9.50 30.77 51.01
C PHE A 347 -8.88 30.48 52.39
N LEU A 348 -8.74 31.50 53.25
CA LEU A 348 -8.15 31.37 54.58
C LEU A 348 -9.04 30.61 55.58
N PRO A 349 -10.38 30.85 55.66
CA PRO A 349 -11.27 30.05 56.51
C PRO A 349 -11.41 28.59 56.05
N ILE A 350 -11.39 28.31 54.73
CA ILE A 350 -11.61 26.98 54.17
C ILE A 350 -10.45 26.01 54.45
N ILE A 351 -9.20 26.49 54.45
CA ILE A 351 -8.02 25.66 54.73
C ILE A 351 -8.01 25.20 56.19
N ALA A 352 -8.25 26.11 57.13
CA ALA A 352 -8.37 25.79 58.56
C ALA A 352 -9.57 24.86 58.82
N PHE A 353 -10.71 25.11 58.15
CA PHE A 353 -11.90 24.27 58.25
C PHE A 353 -11.69 22.85 57.71
N ARG A 354 -11.03 22.64 56.56
CA ARG A 354 -10.78 21.31 55.99
C ARG A 354 -9.72 20.49 56.74
N ALA A 355 -8.75 21.15 57.35
CA ALA A 355 -7.71 20.46 58.12
C ALA A 355 -8.21 19.97 59.50
N TRP A 356 -9.26 20.59 60.06
CA TRP A 356 -9.69 20.35 61.45
C TRP A 356 -11.15 19.92 61.62
N ALA A 357 -12.02 20.08 60.62
CA ALA A 357 -13.43 19.68 60.73
C ALA A 357 -13.65 18.17 60.47
N PRO A 358 -14.55 17.50 61.21
CA PRO A 358 -14.98 16.12 60.93
C PRO A 358 -15.58 15.96 59.53
N LYS A 359 -15.39 14.80 58.88
CA LYS A 359 -15.83 14.53 57.49
C LYS A 359 -17.31 14.86 57.21
N THR A 360 -18.20 14.56 58.15
CA THR A 360 -19.64 14.86 58.08
C THR A 360 -19.95 16.36 57.98
N VAL A 361 -19.16 17.20 58.65
CA VAL A 361 -19.30 18.67 58.62
C VAL A 361 -18.70 19.24 57.34
N GLN A 362 -17.64 18.63 56.81
CA GLN A 362 -17.07 18.99 55.50
C GLN A 362 -18.02 18.68 54.34
N GLU A 363 -18.73 17.54 54.39
CA GLU A 363 -19.74 17.15 53.41
C GLU A 363 -20.97 18.05 53.47
N THR A 364 -21.42 18.41 54.69
CA THR A 364 -22.53 19.36 54.88
C THR A 364 -22.17 20.74 54.31
N VAL A 365 -20.98 21.28 54.61
CA VAL A 365 -20.56 22.58 54.06
C VAL A 365 -20.32 22.55 52.55
N ARG A 366 -19.88 21.41 51.98
CA ARG A 366 -19.84 21.22 50.51
C ARG A 366 -21.23 21.30 49.87
N GLN A 367 -22.30 20.89 50.57
CA GLN A 367 -23.67 20.99 50.06
C GLN A 367 -24.24 22.42 50.08
N TYR A 368 -23.75 23.29 50.97
CA TYR A 368 -24.31 24.65 51.17
C TYR A 368 -23.38 25.80 50.72
N ALA A 369 -22.10 25.55 50.43
CA ALA A 369 -21.19 26.58 49.94
C ALA A 369 -21.37 26.81 48.42
N PRO A 370 -21.45 28.08 47.94
CA PRO A 370 -21.58 28.35 46.52
C PRO A 370 -20.33 27.88 45.77
N ALA A 371 -20.52 27.00 44.79
CA ALA A 371 -19.43 26.49 43.97
C ALA A 371 -18.74 27.65 43.22
N THR A 372 -17.44 27.83 43.45
CA THR A 372 -16.64 28.81 42.69
C THR A 372 -16.60 28.41 41.21
N ALA A 373 -16.43 29.37 40.30
CA ALA A 373 -16.34 29.10 38.87
C ALA A 373 -15.25 28.06 38.52
N ASP A 374 -14.14 28.06 39.27
CA ASP A 374 -13.08 27.05 39.18
C ASP A 374 -13.56 25.64 39.59
N SER A 375 -14.27 25.53 40.71
CA SER A 375 -14.78 24.25 41.20
C SER A 375 -15.88 23.69 40.30
N GLN A 376 -16.78 24.54 39.77
CA GLN A 376 -17.78 24.13 38.78
C GLN A 376 -17.14 23.65 37.48
N PHE A 377 -16.11 24.35 36.99
CA PHE A 377 -15.39 23.93 35.78
C PHE A 377 -14.75 22.55 35.98
N LYS A 378 -14.08 22.32 37.11
CA LYS A 378 -13.47 21.02 37.44
C LYS A 378 -14.51 19.92 37.53
N GLU A 379 -15.61 20.16 38.20
CA GLU A 379 -16.69 19.19 38.37
C GLU A 379 -17.33 18.80 37.03
N GLU A 380 -17.66 19.78 36.19
CA GLU A 380 -18.22 19.52 34.87
C GLU A 380 -17.23 18.79 33.93
N LEU A 381 -15.93 19.11 34.02
CA LEU A 381 -14.91 18.43 33.20
C LEU A 381 -14.67 16.99 33.67
N MET A 382 -14.70 16.75 34.99
CA MET A 382 -14.68 15.40 35.56
C MET A 382 -15.93 14.61 35.15
N ALA A 383 -17.12 15.24 35.18
CA ALA A 383 -18.36 14.61 34.72
C ALA A 383 -18.28 14.22 33.24
N LEU A 384 -17.81 15.12 32.38
CA LEU A 384 -17.58 14.83 30.96
C LEU A 384 -16.57 13.67 30.77
N SER A 385 -15.48 13.67 31.56
CA SER A 385 -14.46 12.63 31.48
C SER A 385 -15.03 11.25 31.88
N ARG A 386 -15.84 11.19 32.95
CA ARG A 386 -16.52 9.96 33.40
C ARG A 386 -17.54 9.46 32.39
N GLU A 387 -18.37 10.35 31.87
CA GLU A 387 -19.34 10.02 30.81
C GLU A 387 -18.61 9.45 29.59
N ARG A 388 -17.49 10.07 29.20
CA ARG A 388 -16.69 9.58 28.09
C ARG A 388 -16.04 8.23 28.37
N GLN A 389 -15.49 8.00 29.56
CA GLN A 389 -14.96 6.68 29.92
C GLN A 389 -16.04 5.58 29.82
N LEU A 390 -17.26 5.87 30.27
CA LEU A 390 -18.37 4.93 30.23
C LEU A 390 -18.79 4.62 28.79
N ASP A 391 -18.89 5.62 27.92
CA ASP A 391 -19.13 5.44 26.48
C ASP A 391 -18.00 4.64 25.80
N LEU A 392 -16.74 4.97 26.10
CA LEU A 392 -15.57 4.26 25.56
C LEU A 392 -15.53 2.79 25.98
N ASN A 393 -15.79 2.49 27.26
CA ASN A 393 -15.83 1.11 27.77
C ASN A 393 -16.94 0.30 27.12
N LYS A 394 -18.14 0.88 26.93
CA LYS A 394 -19.23 0.21 26.20
C LYS A 394 -18.83 -0.12 24.76
N ARG A 395 -18.17 0.81 24.07
CA ARG A 395 -17.68 0.59 22.70
C ARG A 395 -16.56 -0.44 22.64
N LEU A 396 -15.64 -0.43 23.61
CA LEU A 396 -14.58 -1.44 23.74
C LEU A 396 -15.18 -2.84 23.94
N GLN A 397 -16.16 -2.98 24.83
CA GLN A 397 -16.86 -4.25 25.04
C GLN A 397 -17.58 -4.74 23.77
N ALA A 398 -18.22 -3.83 23.02
CA ALA A 398 -18.83 -4.18 21.74
C ALA A 398 -17.79 -4.63 20.69
N ILE A 399 -16.61 -4.00 20.67
CA ILE A 399 -15.49 -4.41 19.81
C ILE A 399 -14.94 -5.77 20.24
N GLU A 400 -14.75 -6.02 21.54
CA GLU A 400 -14.29 -7.30 22.07
C GLU A 400 -15.24 -8.44 21.67
N ASN A 401 -16.54 -8.24 21.85
CA ASN A 401 -17.56 -9.20 21.39
C ASN A 401 -17.50 -9.43 19.87
N GLY A 402 -17.30 -8.36 19.10
CA GLY A 402 -17.12 -8.43 17.65
C GLY A 402 -15.87 -9.21 17.23
N ILE A 403 -14.74 -9.01 17.92
CA ILE A 403 -13.51 -9.79 17.73
C ILE A 403 -13.80 -11.27 17.99
N THR A 404 -14.41 -11.61 19.12
CA THR A 404 -14.74 -13.01 19.48
C THR A 404 -15.66 -13.67 18.44
N THR A 405 -16.66 -12.95 17.95
CA THR A 405 -17.59 -13.48 16.94
C THR A 405 -16.87 -13.75 15.62
N VAL A 406 -16.07 -12.79 15.14
CA VAL A 406 -15.36 -12.93 13.86
C VAL A 406 -14.28 -14.01 13.93
N THR A 407 -13.52 -14.12 15.02
CA THR A 407 -12.52 -15.18 15.17
C THR A 407 -13.16 -16.57 15.28
N ALA A 408 -14.33 -16.68 15.92
CA ALA A 408 -15.11 -17.92 15.92
C ALA A 408 -15.53 -18.33 14.51
N SER A 409 -16.08 -17.41 13.71
CA SER A 409 -16.46 -17.69 12.32
C SER A 409 -15.28 -18.15 11.45
N LEU A 410 -14.09 -17.56 11.65
CA LEU A 410 -12.87 -17.95 10.92
C LEU A 410 -12.32 -19.34 11.28
N THR A 411 -12.73 -19.92 12.42
CA THR A 411 -12.14 -21.16 12.96
C THR A 411 -13.14 -22.31 13.12
N GLU A 412 -14.43 -22.06 12.87
CA GLU A 412 -15.52 -23.01 13.09
C GLU A 412 -15.43 -24.25 12.19
N ARG A 413 -14.71 -24.16 11.07
CA ARG A 413 -14.74 -25.15 9.99
C ARG A 413 -13.85 -26.38 10.22
N ARG A 414 -12.94 -26.39 11.22
CA ARG A 414 -12.04 -27.53 11.49
C ARG A 414 -11.83 -27.81 12.99
N ALA A 415 -11.45 -29.05 13.31
CA ALA A 415 -11.31 -29.55 14.69
C ALA A 415 -10.24 -28.85 15.56
N ALA A 416 -9.33 -28.06 14.97
CA ALA A 416 -8.28 -27.33 15.69
C ALA A 416 -8.73 -25.93 16.19
N LYS A 417 -10.01 -25.78 16.57
CA LYS A 417 -10.69 -24.49 16.77
C LYS A 417 -10.04 -23.65 17.88
N GLU A 418 -9.79 -24.23 19.05
CA GLU A 418 -9.32 -23.50 20.24
C GLU A 418 -7.90 -22.95 20.09
N GLU A 419 -6.99 -23.72 19.48
CA GLU A 419 -5.62 -23.27 19.20
C GLU A 419 -5.62 -22.14 18.17
N MET A 420 -6.39 -22.29 17.08
CA MET A 420 -6.47 -21.28 16.02
C MET A 420 -7.17 -19.99 16.49
N LEU A 421 -8.16 -20.11 17.38
CA LEU A 421 -8.79 -18.97 18.05
C LEU A 421 -7.77 -18.15 18.83
N SER A 422 -6.96 -18.83 19.66
CA SER A 422 -5.90 -18.17 20.44
C SER A 422 -4.88 -17.47 19.54
N LEU A 423 -4.46 -18.14 18.45
CA LEU A 423 -3.54 -17.54 17.48
C LEU A 423 -4.14 -16.31 16.81
N LEU A 424 -5.38 -16.38 16.30
CA LEU A 424 -6.02 -15.23 15.65
C LEU A 424 -6.23 -14.06 16.61
N VAL A 425 -6.58 -14.31 17.88
CA VAL A 425 -6.81 -13.29 18.92
C VAL A 425 -5.52 -12.63 19.39
N ASN A 426 -4.38 -13.33 19.34
CA ASN A 426 -3.09 -12.78 19.76
C ASN A 426 -2.19 -12.33 18.59
N MET A 427 -2.59 -12.63 17.36
CA MET A 427 -1.79 -12.35 16.17
C MET A 427 -1.37 -10.88 16.04
N SER A 428 -0.13 -10.62 15.64
CA SER A 428 0.36 -9.28 15.35
C SER A 428 -0.42 -8.63 14.20
N SER A 429 -0.61 -7.30 14.26
CA SER A 429 -1.29 -6.56 13.19
C SER A 429 -0.63 -6.73 11.80
N PRO A 430 0.72 -6.73 11.67
CA PRO A 430 1.38 -7.03 10.40
C PRO A 430 1.07 -8.43 9.87
N ALA A 431 1.10 -9.47 10.72
CA ALA A 431 0.75 -10.82 10.32
C ALA A 431 -0.70 -10.90 9.84
N LEU A 432 -1.65 -10.33 10.59
CA LEU A 432 -3.06 -10.35 10.20
C LEU A 432 -3.32 -9.66 8.85
N LYS A 433 -2.65 -8.52 8.58
CA LYS A 433 -2.75 -7.84 7.28
C LYS A 433 -2.17 -8.68 6.15
N ARG A 434 -1.10 -9.43 6.40
CA ARG A 434 -0.51 -10.33 5.42
C ARG A 434 -1.41 -11.53 5.15
N LEU A 435 -2.03 -12.10 6.19
CA LEU A 435 -3.01 -13.17 6.03
C LEU A 435 -4.17 -12.71 5.15
N HIS A 436 -4.74 -11.54 5.44
CA HIS A 436 -5.79 -10.92 4.60
C HIS A 436 -5.33 -10.72 3.15
N ALA A 437 -4.12 -10.19 2.92
CA ALA A 437 -3.58 -10.01 1.58
C ALA A 437 -3.43 -11.33 0.83
N SER A 438 -2.90 -12.38 1.49
CA SER A 438 -2.78 -13.72 0.93
C SER A 438 -4.15 -14.29 0.53
N THR A 439 -5.15 -14.21 1.41
CA THR A 439 -6.52 -14.65 1.13
C THR A 439 -7.14 -13.88 -0.04
N SER A 440 -6.92 -12.56 -0.11
CA SER A 440 -7.41 -11.72 -1.20
C SER A 440 -6.77 -12.07 -2.55
N THR A 441 -5.45 -12.31 -2.58
CA THR A 441 -4.73 -12.80 -3.77
C THR A 441 -5.26 -14.16 -4.22
N LEU A 442 -5.49 -15.10 -3.29
CA LEU A 442 -6.06 -16.40 -3.61
C LEU A 442 -7.48 -16.29 -4.15
N LYS A 443 -8.34 -15.45 -3.55
CA LYS A 443 -9.68 -15.18 -4.06
C LYS A 443 -9.67 -14.65 -5.50
N ALA A 444 -8.77 -13.71 -5.80
CA ALA A 444 -8.60 -13.16 -7.14
C ALA A 444 -8.16 -14.25 -8.12
N MET A 445 -7.19 -15.08 -7.74
CA MET A 445 -6.74 -16.20 -8.57
C MET A 445 -7.87 -17.20 -8.86
N VAL A 446 -8.65 -17.60 -7.85
CA VAL A 446 -9.79 -18.52 -8.05
C VAL A 446 -10.79 -17.93 -9.04
N LYS A 447 -11.06 -16.63 -8.96
CA LYS A 447 -11.92 -15.94 -9.93
C LYS A 447 -11.33 -15.95 -11.34
N GLU A 448 -10.03 -15.73 -11.49
CA GLU A 448 -9.35 -15.82 -12.78
C GLU A 448 -9.42 -17.24 -13.36
N TYR A 449 -9.31 -18.29 -12.53
CA TYR A 449 -9.55 -19.67 -12.93
C TYR A 449 -11.01 -19.93 -13.35
N GLN A 450 -12.00 -19.39 -12.63
CA GLN A 450 -13.41 -19.47 -13.04
C GLN A 450 -13.62 -18.84 -14.42
N GLU A 451 -13.04 -17.67 -14.67
CA GLU A 451 -13.09 -16.98 -15.97
C GLU A 451 -12.37 -17.77 -17.06
N LEU A 452 -11.20 -18.32 -16.77
CA LEU A 452 -10.44 -19.15 -17.71
C LEU A 452 -11.22 -20.42 -18.08
N ARG A 453 -11.80 -21.11 -17.08
CA ARG A 453 -12.64 -22.29 -17.30
C ARG A 453 -13.85 -21.96 -18.17
N ALA A 454 -14.54 -20.85 -17.92
CA ALA A 454 -15.65 -20.41 -18.75
C ALA A 454 -15.22 -20.15 -20.21
N ILE A 455 -14.04 -19.56 -20.41
CA ILE A 455 -13.45 -19.37 -21.76
C ILE A 455 -13.10 -20.71 -22.40
N MET A 456 -12.47 -21.61 -21.66
CA MET A 456 -12.10 -22.94 -22.17
C MET A 456 -13.33 -23.74 -22.56
N LEU A 457 -14.37 -23.80 -21.74
CA LEU A 457 -15.62 -24.49 -22.07
C LEU A 457 -16.30 -23.87 -23.30
N ARG A 458 -16.35 -22.54 -23.36
CA ARG A 458 -16.91 -21.81 -24.52
C ARG A 458 -16.11 -22.08 -25.80
N ASN A 459 -14.79 -22.11 -25.72
CA ASN A 459 -13.91 -22.31 -26.87
C ASN A 459 -13.79 -23.78 -27.24
N GLN A 460 -13.99 -24.73 -26.32
CA GLN A 460 -13.88 -26.16 -26.58
C GLN A 460 -14.92 -26.64 -27.59
N GLN A 461 -16.17 -26.16 -27.48
CA GLN A 461 -17.19 -26.45 -28.49
C GLN A 461 -16.80 -25.89 -29.86
N LYS A 462 -16.27 -24.66 -29.92
CA LYS A 462 -15.81 -24.04 -31.16
C LYS A 462 -14.61 -24.78 -31.77
N LEU A 463 -13.66 -25.20 -30.95
CA LEU A 463 -12.49 -25.97 -31.38
C LEU A 463 -12.90 -27.35 -31.93
N ASN A 464 -13.92 -27.98 -31.33
CA ASN A 464 -14.53 -29.20 -31.87
C ASN A 464 -15.16 -28.96 -33.23
N ASP A 465 -15.92 -27.88 -33.39
CA ASP A 465 -16.58 -27.52 -34.64
C ASP A 465 -15.55 -27.17 -35.74
N ILE A 466 -14.49 -26.43 -35.40
CA ILE A 466 -13.36 -26.13 -36.29
C ILE A 466 -12.67 -27.43 -36.72
N LYS A 467 -12.36 -28.34 -35.79
CA LYS A 467 -11.70 -29.63 -36.09
C LYS A 467 -12.57 -30.51 -36.98
N ALA A 468 -13.88 -30.55 -36.75
CA ALA A 468 -14.82 -31.29 -37.59
C ALA A 468 -14.90 -30.70 -39.00
N LEU A 469 -14.89 -29.37 -39.13
CA LEU A 469 -14.89 -28.69 -40.43
C LEU A 469 -13.56 -28.86 -41.17
N ASP A 470 -12.43 -28.79 -40.47
CA ASP A 470 -11.08 -29.02 -41.02
C ASP A 470 -10.96 -30.43 -41.62
N GLN A 471 -11.45 -31.45 -40.91
CA GLN A 471 -11.53 -32.82 -41.42
C GLN A 471 -12.45 -32.95 -42.64
N HIS A 472 -13.56 -32.21 -42.69
CA HIS A 472 -14.45 -32.18 -43.85
C HIS A 472 -13.76 -31.53 -45.06
N ILE A 473 -13.03 -30.44 -44.84
CA ILE A 473 -12.25 -29.76 -45.85
C ILE A 473 -11.17 -30.69 -46.41
N ASP A 474 -10.45 -31.43 -45.56
CA ASP A 474 -9.45 -32.41 -45.99
C ASP A 474 -10.04 -33.51 -46.86
N ALA A 475 -11.20 -34.04 -46.47
CA ALA A 475 -11.92 -35.02 -47.28
C ALA A 475 -12.38 -34.42 -48.63
N PHE A 476 -12.83 -33.17 -48.65
CA PHE A 476 -13.23 -32.45 -49.86
C PHE A 476 -12.06 -32.24 -50.83
N VAL A 477 -10.92 -31.75 -50.32
CA VAL A 477 -9.71 -31.51 -51.11
C VAL A 477 -9.17 -32.83 -51.64
N ALA A 478 -9.09 -33.88 -50.81
CA ALA A 478 -8.61 -35.20 -51.23
C ALA A 478 -9.45 -35.82 -52.35
N LYS A 479 -10.77 -35.56 -52.38
CA LYS A 479 -11.68 -36.11 -53.38
C LYS A 479 -11.69 -35.33 -54.71
N HIS A 480 -11.45 -34.03 -54.68
CA HIS A 480 -11.68 -33.15 -55.84
C HIS A 480 -10.42 -32.50 -56.40
N ASN A 481 -9.28 -32.56 -55.70
CA ASN A 481 -8.00 -32.00 -56.16
C ASN A 481 -7.25 -32.95 -57.11
N ASP A 482 -7.86 -33.22 -58.26
CA ASP A 482 -7.29 -34.08 -59.30
C ASP A 482 -6.23 -33.33 -60.15
N PHE A 483 -5.44 -34.09 -60.93
CA PHE A 483 -4.41 -33.56 -61.85
C PHE A 483 -4.90 -32.40 -62.73
N PHE A 484 -6.16 -32.42 -63.18
CA PHE A 484 -6.75 -31.37 -64.00
C PHE A 484 -7.01 -30.05 -63.24
N VAL A 485 -7.28 -30.12 -61.93
CA VAL A 485 -7.37 -28.94 -61.06
C VAL A 485 -5.99 -28.31 -60.90
N TRP A 486 -4.97 -29.13 -60.65
CA TRP A 486 -3.59 -28.67 -60.57
C TRP A 486 -3.14 -28.00 -61.88
N LEU A 487 -3.45 -28.61 -63.02
CA LEU A 487 -3.13 -28.07 -64.35
C LEU A 487 -3.89 -26.76 -64.63
N SER A 488 -5.18 -26.68 -64.28
CA SER A 488 -6.00 -25.47 -64.33
C SER A 488 -5.39 -24.34 -63.48
N ASN A 489 -4.94 -24.64 -62.26
CA ASN A 489 -4.29 -23.68 -61.37
C ASN A 489 -2.91 -23.23 -61.88
N LEU A 490 -2.17 -24.11 -62.55
CA LEU A 490 -0.90 -23.78 -63.19
C LEU A 490 -1.08 -22.77 -64.34
N PHE A 491 -2.06 -23.02 -65.23
CA PHE A 491 -2.38 -22.10 -66.33
C PHE A 491 -3.04 -20.80 -65.86
N ALA A 492 -3.76 -20.82 -64.73
CA ALA A 492 -4.34 -19.63 -64.11
C ALA A 492 -3.29 -18.59 -63.70
N LYS A 493 -2.02 -18.99 -63.48
CA LYS A 493 -0.91 -18.05 -63.23
C LYS A 493 -0.51 -17.24 -64.47
N ILE A 494 -0.86 -17.70 -65.67
CA ILE A 494 -0.58 -17.03 -66.95
C ILE A 494 -1.78 -16.19 -67.38
N SER A 495 -3.01 -16.68 -67.17
CA SER A 495 -4.25 -15.93 -67.39
C SER A 495 -5.40 -16.51 -66.58
N SER A 496 -6.17 -15.64 -65.92
CA SER A 496 -7.29 -16.02 -65.05
C SER A 496 -8.44 -16.76 -65.78
N ILE A 497 -8.47 -16.68 -67.11
CA ILE A 497 -9.47 -17.35 -67.98
C ILE A 497 -9.37 -18.87 -67.88
N PHE A 498 -8.20 -19.43 -67.55
CA PHE A 498 -8.00 -20.88 -67.46
C PHE A 498 -8.43 -21.50 -66.14
N LYS A 499 -8.91 -20.70 -65.17
CA LYS A 499 -9.32 -21.19 -63.86
C LYS A 499 -10.73 -21.80 -63.91
N THR A 500 -10.81 -23.12 -63.79
CA THR A 500 -12.07 -23.85 -63.73
C THR A 500 -12.86 -23.56 -62.44
N ASP A 501 -14.18 -23.74 -62.48
CA ASP A 501 -15.07 -23.55 -61.31
C ASP A 501 -14.67 -24.47 -60.13
N THR A 502 -14.27 -25.72 -60.43
CA THR A 502 -13.72 -26.68 -59.46
C THR A 502 -12.46 -26.15 -58.80
N ALA A 503 -11.50 -25.61 -59.58
CA ALA A 503 -10.26 -25.06 -59.05
C ALA A 503 -10.49 -23.81 -58.20
N ARG A 504 -11.45 -22.95 -58.58
CA ARG A 504 -11.86 -21.79 -57.77
C ARG A 504 -12.45 -22.21 -56.43
N LYS A 505 -13.32 -23.23 -56.41
CA LYS A 505 -13.92 -23.76 -55.17
C LYS A 505 -12.89 -24.42 -54.25
N ILE A 506 -11.89 -25.09 -54.81
CA ILE A 506 -10.79 -25.68 -54.03
C ILE A 506 -9.93 -24.58 -53.40
N ASP A 507 -9.56 -23.55 -54.16
CA ASP A 507 -8.79 -22.43 -53.61
C ASP A 507 -9.58 -21.72 -52.49
N GLU A 508 -10.87 -21.44 -52.68
CA GLU A 508 -11.72 -20.85 -51.63
C GLU A 508 -11.84 -21.75 -50.39
N VAL A 509 -11.89 -23.07 -50.54
CA VAL A 509 -11.93 -24.01 -49.41
C VAL A 509 -10.59 -24.07 -48.68
N LEU A 510 -9.47 -23.94 -49.39
CA LEU A 510 -8.14 -23.84 -48.79
C LEU A 510 -7.95 -22.50 -48.06
N ASP A 511 -8.49 -21.40 -48.58
CA ASP A 511 -8.54 -20.12 -47.88
C ASP A 511 -9.34 -20.24 -46.58
N ILE A 512 -10.51 -20.87 -46.62
CA ILE A 512 -11.31 -21.17 -45.41
C ILE A 512 -10.51 -22.03 -44.42
N LYS A 513 -9.77 -23.04 -44.90
CA LYS A 513 -8.90 -23.86 -44.05
C LYS A 513 -7.85 -23.02 -43.32
N HIS A 514 -7.18 -22.13 -44.05
CA HIS A 514 -6.18 -21.24 -43.48
C HIS A 514 -6.80 -20.30 -42.42
N GLU A 515 -7.98 -19.71 -42.70
CA GLU A 515 -8.71 -18.90 -41.73
C GLU A 515 -9.07 -19.68 -40.45
N LEU A 516 -9.55 -20.93 -40.59
CA LEU A 516 -9.87 -21.80 -39.45
C LEU A 516 -8.65 -22.15 -38.61
N GLN A 517 -7.50 -22.37 -39.25
CA GLN A 517 -6.23 -22.60 -38.54
C GLN A 517 -5.79 -21.36 -37.76
N LEU A 518 -5.94 -20.17 -38.34
CA LEU A 518 -5.62 -18.90 -37.69
C LEU A 518 -6.55 -18.64 -36.50
N LEU A 519 -7.85 -18.90 -36.66
CA LEU A 519 -8.84 -18.80 -35.58
C LEU A 519 -8.58 -19.80 -34.44
N LYS A 520 -8.23 -21.04 -34.78
CA LYS A 520 -7.80 -22.06 -33.82
C LYS A 520 -6.60 -21.55 -33.01
N GLN A 521 -5.57 -21.04 -33.70
CA GLN A 521 -4.37 -20.51 -33.07
C GLN A 521 -4.69 -19.33 -32.14
N GLN A 522 -5.60 -18.43 -32.53
CA GLN A 522 -6.04 -17.33 -31.68
C GLN A 522 -6.71 -17.81 -30.38
N TYR A 523 -7.58 -18.83 -30.45
CA TYR A 523 -8.19 -19.40 -29.25
C TYR A 523 -7.17 -20.10 -28.34
N GLU A 524 -6.22 -20.83 -28.92
CA GLU A 524 -5.13 -21.48 -28.17
C GLU A 524 -4.21 -20.44 -27.54
N ASP A 525 -3.83 -19.38 -28.25
CA ASP A 525 -3.01 -18.27 -27.76
C ASP A 525 -3.72 -17.49 -26.65
N GLU A 526 -5.03 -17.27 -26.74
CA GLU A 526 -5.81 -16.61 -25.70
C GLU A 526 -5.84 -17.43 -24.40
N ILE A 527 -6.08 -18.74 -24.51
CA ILE A 527 -6.06 -19.68 -23.38
C ILE A 527 -4.65 -19.72 -22.77
N ASN A 528 -3.61 -19.91 -23.59
CA ASN A 528 -2.23 -19.99 -23.12
C ASN A 528 -1.75 -18.70 -22.45
N ARG A 529 -2.11 -17.54 -23.00
CA ARG A 529 -1.78 -16.24 -22.41
C ARG A 529 -2.46 -16.07 -21.04
N LYS A 530 -3.75 -16.41 -20.93
CA LYS A 530 -4.46 -16.33 -19.65
C LYS A 530 -3.93 -17.33 -18.63
N HIS A 531 -3.62 -18.55 -19.05
CA HIS A 531 -3.01 -19.57 -18.21
C HIS A 531 -1.64 -19.11 -17.68
N ALA A 532 -0.75 -18.63 -18.56
CA ALA A 532 0.58 -18.14 -18.17
C ALA A 532 0.50 -16.99 -17.15
N ASN A 533 -0.43 -16.05 -17.33
CA ASN A 533 -0.65 -14.95 -16.39
C ASN A 533 -1.05 -15.44 -14.98
N ILE A 534 -1.77 -16.57 -14.89
CA ILE A 534 -2.22 -17.15 -13.63
C ILE A 534 -1.10 -17.97 -12.97
N THR A 535 -0.40 -18.81 -13.73
CA THR A 535 0.67 -19.70 -13.22
C THR A 535 1.89 -18.90 -12.71
N ASP A 536 2.19 -17.75 -13.31
CA ASP A 536 3.31 -16.89 -12.93
C ASP A 536 3.12 -16.17 -11.57
N ASN A 537 1.98 -16.33 -10.89
CA ASN A 537 1.74 -15.70 -9.59
C ASN A 537 2.40 -16.48 -8.43
N PHE A 538 3.58 -16.03 -8.00
CA PHE A 538 4.45 -16.66 -6.98
C PHE A 538 3.91 -16.64 -5.54
N GLN A 539 2.74 -16.04 -5.27
CA GLN A 539 2.29 -15.77 -3.90
C GLN A 539 1.42 -16.88 -3.27
N ILE A 540 1.12 -17.95 -4.01
CA ILE A 540 0.18 -19.01 -3.59
C ILE A 540 0.92 -20.33 -3.44
N ALA A 541 0.49 -21.14 -2.47
CA ALA A 541 0.99 -22.50 -2.27
C ALA A 541 0.80 -23.35 -3.54
N GLU A 542 1.85 -24.04 -3.96
CA GLU A 542 1.85 -24.84 -5.19
C GLU A 542 0.78 -25.94 -5.15
N GLU A 543 0.50 -26.50 -3.97
CA GLU A 543 -0.52 -27.54 -3.83
C GLU A 543 -1.93 -27.05 -4.22
N ILE A 544 -2.26 -25.79 -3.92
CA ILE A 544 -3.55 -25.20 -4.31
C ILE A 544 -3.57 -24.89 -5.81
N LYS A 545 -2.42 -24.51 -6.39
CA LYS A 545 -2.32 -24.26 -7.83
C LYS A 545 -2.48 -25.55 -8.63
N GLU A 546 -1.79 -26.61 -8.21
CA GLU A 546 -1.91 -27.94 -8.81
C GLU A 546 -3.38 -28.41 -8.78
N ASP A 547 -4.05 -28.28 -7.63
CA ASP A 547 -5.47 -28.64 -7.53
C ASP A 547 -6.38 -27.76 -8.40
N LEU A 548 -6.12 -26.44 -8.50
CA LEU A 548 -6.86 -25.55 -9.41
C LEU A 548 -6.66 -25.89 -10.89
N GLU A 549 -5.45 -26.30 -11.28
CA GLU A 549 -5.16 -26.77 -12.64
C GLU A 549 -5.94 -28.04 -12.98
N THR A 550 -6.15 -28.95 -12.02
CA THR A 550 -6.95 -30.17 -12.25
C THR A 550 -8.43 -29.88 -12.53
N LEU A 551 -8.94 -28.69 -12.15
CA LEU A 551 -10.31 -28.27 -12.40
C LEU A 551 -10.50 -27.61 -13.77
N LEU A 552 -9.42 -27.41 -14.53
CA LEU A 552 -9.52 -26.92 -15.90
C LEU A 552 -9.91 -28.07 -16.86
N PRO A 553 -10.75 -27.81 -17.88
CA PRO A 553 -11.04 -28.80 -18.90
C PRO A 553 -9.75 -29.22 -19.60
N ALA A 554 -9.66 -30.49 -20.00
CA ALA A 554 -8.52 -30.96 -20.80
C ALA A 554 -8.32 -30.04 -22.02
N SER A 555 -7.09 -29.55 -22.19
CA SER A 555 -6.70 -28.69 -23.31
C SER A 555 -6.87 -29.39 -24.67
N GLU A 556 -6.84 -30.72 -24.67
CA GLU A 556 -7.14 -31.52 -25.86
C GLU A 556 -8.63 -31.85 -25.96
N PRO A 557 -9.32 -31.41 -27.03
CA PRO A 557 -10.69 -31.82 -27.27
C PRO A 557 -10.77 -33.34 -27.43
N ALA A 558 -11.60 -33.97 -26.60
CA ALA A 558 -11.93 -35.39 -26.74
C ALA A 558 -12.33 -35.67 -28.20
N PRO A 559 -11.82 -36.75 -28.83
CA PRO A 559 -12.17 -37.07 -30.21
C PRO A 559 -13.70 -37.16 -30.31
N PRO A 560 -14.32 -36.51 -31.32
CA PRO A 560 -15.77 -36.42 -31.41
C PRO A 560 -16.39 -37.82 -31.36
N ALA A 561 -17.30 -38.03 -30.41
CA ALA A 561 -18.03 -39.28 -30.25
C ALA A 561 -18.89 -39.52 -31.49
N GLY A 562 -18.41 -40.40 -32.36
CA GLY A 562 -18.97 -40.60 -33.69
C GLY A 562 -18.36 -39.62 -34.69
N LEU A 563 -17.19 -39.95 -35.21
CA LEU A 563 -16.72 -39.47 -36.51
C LEU A 563 -17.82 -39.77 -37.53
N ARG A 564 -18.67 -38.77 -37.82
CA ARG A 564 -19.49 -38.80 -39.02
C ARG A 564 -18.49 -38.74 -40.17
N VAL A 565 -18.17 -39.89 -40.74
CA VAL A 565 -17.49 -39.97 -42.03
C VAL A 565 -18.37 -39.19 -43.00
N TYR A 566 -18.02 -37.95 -43.26
CA TYR A 566 -18.78 -37.11 -44.16
C TYR A 566 -18.63 -37.71 -45.56
N GLN A 567 -19.73 -38.26 -46.09
CA GLN A 567 -19.79 -38.55 -47.51
C GLN A 567 -19.70 -37.21 -48.25
N VAL A 568 -18.55 -36.98 -48.89
CA VAL A 568 -18.36 -35.83 -49.76
C VAL A 568 -19.22 -36.08 -51.00
N ASP A 569 -20.35 -35.41 -51.11
CA ASP A 569 -21.29 -35.56 -52.23
C ASP A 569 -20.82 -34.74 -53.46
N ASN A 570 -21.76 -34.29 -54.30
CA ASN A 570 -21.52 -33.34 -55.39
C ASN A 570 -20.74 -32.11 -54.87
N ILE A 571 -19.70 -31.69 -55.61
CA ILE A 571 -18.82 -30.58 -55.28
C ILE A 571 -19.55 -29.29 -54.88
N HIS A 572 -20.70 -28.98 -55.49
CA HIS A 572 -21.48 -27.78 -55.17
C HIS A 572 -22.17 -27.88 -53.80
N HIS A 573 -22.67 -29.06 -53.45
CA HIS A 573 -23.36 -29.29 -52.18
C HIS A 573 -22.35 -29.30 -51.02
N SER A 574 -21.25 -30.02 -51.17
CA SER A 574 -20.17 -30.06 -50.17
C SER A 574 -19.54 -28.68 -49.95
N PHE A 575 -19.29 -27.93 -51.03
CA PHE A 575 -18.78 -26.56 -50.94
C PHE A 575 -19.75 -25.60 -50.23
N SER A 576 -21.04 -25.66 -50.56
CA SER A 576 -22.06 -24.82 -49.90
C SER A 576 -22.17 -25.13 -48.40
N ARG A 577 -22.05 -26.42 -48.03
CA ARG A 577 -22.04 -26.85 -46.63
C ARG A 577 -20.80 -26.35 -45.88
N ILE A 578 -19.60 -26.42 -46.48
CA ILE A 578 -18.38 -25.85 -45.88
C ILE A 578 -18.55 -24.35 -45.62
N LYS A 579 -19.09 -23.59 -46.59
CA LYS A 579 -19.37 -22.16 -46.40
C LYS A 579 -20.39 -21.88 -45.31
N GLN A 580 -21.48 -22.66 -45.25
CA GLN A 580 -22.50 -22.51 -44.23
C GLN A 580 -21.95 -22.82 -42.82
N GLN A 581 -21.14 -23.88 -42.69
CA GLN A 581 -20.52 -24.24 -41.41
C GLN A 581 -19.46 -23.22 -40.97
N ARG A 582 -18.63 -22.71 -41.90
CA ARG A 582 -17.73 -21.58 -41.63
C ARG A 582 -18.53 -20.38 -41.10
N GLN A 583 -19.60 -20.00 -41.80
CA GLN A 583 -20.44 -18.87 -41.42
C GLN A 583 -21.06 -19.07 -40.03
N GLN A 584 -21.49 -20.29 -39.68
CA GLN A 584 -21.97 -20.59 -38.32
C GLN A 584 -20.86 -20.39 -37.26
N ILE A 585 -19.63 -20.81 -37.55
CA ILE A 585 -18.49 -20.62 -36.64
C ILE A 585 -18.16 -19.13 -36.46
N THR A 586 -18.24 -18.32 -37.54
CA THR A 586 -17.92 -16.87 -37.53
C THR A 586 -19.07 -15.98 -37.05
N ASP A 587 -20.34 -16.26 -37.37
CA ASP A 587 -21.50 -15.49 -36.88
C ASP A 587 -21.65 -15.58 -35.35
N THR A 588 -21.20 -16.71 -34.77
CA THR A 588 -21.16 -16.91 -33.32
C THR A 588 -20.03 -16.08 -32.64
N GLU A 589 -19.14 -15.48 -33.44
CA GLU A 589 -18.06 -14.59 -32.99
C GLU A 589 -18.55 -13.13 -32.86
N ASP A 590 -19.35 -12.65 -33.82
CA ASP A 590 -19.89 -11.28 -33.84
C ASP A 590 -20.95 -11.02 -32.76
N MET A 591 -21.71 -12.03 -32.34
CA MET A 591 -22.69 -11.88 -31.25
C MET A 591 -22.07 -11.73 -29.85
N LEU A 592 -20.77 -11.95 -29.70
CA LEU A 592 -20.13 -12.07 -28.40
C LEU A 592 -18.75 -11.40 -28.30
N SER A 593 -18.44 -10.49 -29.22
CA SER A 593 -17.33 -9.55 -29.08
C SER A 593 -17.58 -8.61 -27.88
N PRO A 594 -16.60 -8.39 -26.98
CA PRO A 594 -16.78 -7.60 -25.76
C PRO A 594 -16.80 -6.10 -26.08
N SER A 595 -17.91 -5.60 -26.63
CA SER A 595 -18.18 -4.15 -26.76
C SER A 595 -18.73 -3.52 -25.47
N MET A 596 -18.82 -4.28 -24.36
CA MET A 596 -19.39 -3.81 -23.09
C MET A 596 -18.36 -3.54 -21.96
N LEU A 597 -17.05 -3.68 -22.18
CA LEU A 597 -16.03 -3.42 -21.13
C LEU A 597 -15.32 -2.05 -21.21
N THR A 598 -15.79 -1.12 -22.04
CA THR A 598 -15.25 0.26 -22.09
C THR A 598 -16.36 1.31 -22.07
N SER A 599 -17.19 1.31 -21.02
CA SER A 599 -17.97 2.50 -20.66
C SER A 599 -18.37 2.47 -19.18
N THR A 600 -17.43 2.85 -18.31
CA THR A 600 -17.66 3.74 -17.15
C THR A 600 -16.30 4.14 -16.56
N MET A 601 -15.65 5.10 -17.20
CA MET A 601 -14.79 6.08 -16.51
C MET A 601 -14.95 7.41 -17.23
N SER A 602 -15.98 8.14 -16.84
CA SER A 602 -16.16 9.59 -17.03
C SER A 602 -17.36 10.02 -16.20
N VAL A 603 -17.13 10.30 -14.92
CA VAL A 603 -17.32 11.60 -14.21
C VAL A 603 -16.64 11.47 -12.85
#